data_AF-A0A9D2IAF6-F1
#
_entry.id   AF-A0A9D2IAF6-F1
#
_cell.length_a   1.000
_cell.length_b   1.000
_cell.length_c   1.000
_cell.angle_alpha   90.00
_cell.angle_beta   90.00
_cell.angle_gamma   90.00
#
_symmetry.space_group_name_H-M   'P 1'
#
loop_
_entity.id
_entity.type
_entity.pdbx_description
1 polymer ?
#
loop_
_entity_poly.entity_id
_entity_poly.type
_entity_poly.pdbx_seq_one_letter_code
_entity_poly.pdbx_strand_id
1 'polypeptide(L)' 'MTNLTAKDVEVLTHLLTGEEMACKKARIYANTLMDTALAEEMENISRMHAERFSALYAMLGGKA' A
#
# COMPACT_ATOMS: atom_id res chain seq x y z
N MET A 1 4.21 -16.65 -12.53
CA MET A 1 3.96 -17.67 -11.48
C MET A 1 2.53 -17.53 -11.04
N THR A 2 1.60 -18.40 -11.44
CA THR A 2 0.18 -18.23 -11.05
C THR A 2 -0.53 -19.57 -10.91
N ASN A 3 -0.04 -20.42 -10.01
CA ASN A 3 -0.88 -21.45 -9.39
C ASN A 3 -1.25 -20.96 -7.98
N LEU A 4 -1.97 -19.84 -7.89
CA LEU A 4 -2.48 -19.34 -6.63
C LEU A 4 -3.71 -20.15 -6.25
N THR A 5 -3.79 -20.61 -5.00
CA THR A 5 -5.02 -21.18 -4.46
C THR A 5 -6.01 -20.06 -4.17
N ALA A 6 -7.29 -20.42 -3.97
CA ALA A 6 -8.30 -19.47 -3.52
C ALA A 6 -7.89 -18.78 -2.21
N LYS A 7 -7.20 -19.50 -1.31
CA LYS A 7 -6.73 -18.93 -0.05
C LYS A 7 -5.61 -17.91 -0.25
N ASP A 8 -4.70 -18.15 -1.18
CA ASP A 8 -3.62 -17.20 -1.49
C ASP A 8 -4.20 -15.89 -2.06
N VAL A 9 -5.22 -15.98 -2.92
CA VAL A 9 -5.91 -14.81 -3.47
C VAL A 9 -6.62 -14.02 -2.37
N GLU A 10 -7.28 -14.70 -1.43
CA GLU A 10 -7.92 -14.05 -0.28
C GLU A 10 -6.89 -13.28 0.57
N VAL A 11 -5.76 -13.93 0.89
CA VAL A 11 -4.67 -13.30 1.65
C VAL A 11 -4.09 -12.08 0.92
N LEU A 12 -3.81 -12.20 -0.38
CA LEU A 12 -3.32 -11.09 -1.20
C LEU A 12 -4.33 -9.93 -1.24
N THR A 13 -5.62 -10.22 -1.31
CA THR A 13 -6.69 -9.20 -1.29
C THR A 13 -6.71 -8.44 0.04
N HIS A 14 -6.55 -9.13 1.16
CA HIS A 14 -6.45 -8.49 2.47
C HIS A 14 -5.20 -7.61 2.59
N LEU A 15 -4.05 -8.08 2.09
CA LEU A 15 -2.82 -7.30 2.07
C LEU A 15 -2.97 -6.04 1.21
N LEU A 16 -3.52 -6.16 0.00
CA LEU A 16 -3.80 -5.04 -0.88
C LEU A 16 -4.70 -3.99 -0.21
N THR A 17 -5.76 -4.44 0.46
CA THR A 17 -6.65 -3.56 1.22
C THR A 17 -5.90 -2.83 2.34
N GLY A 18 -5.04 -3.55 3.06
CA GLY A 18 -4.20 -2.99 4.11
C GLY A 18 -3.23 -1.92 3.59
N GLU A 19 -2.49 -2.22 2.52
CA GLU A 19 -1.55 -1.29 1.90
C GLU A 19 -2.26 -0.04 1.36
N GLU A 20 -3.42 -0.19 0.71
CA GLU A 20 -4.20 0.96 0.21
C GLU A 20 -4.68 1.85 1.35
N MET A 21 -5.23 1.26 2.41
CA MET A 21 -5.69 2.01 3.58
C MET A 21 -4.54 2.75 4.28
N ALA A 22 -3.40 2.08 4.46
CA ALA A 22 -2.23 2.68 5.09
C ALA A 22 -1.64 3.82 4.24
N CYS A 23 -1.53 3.62 2.92
CA CYS A 23 -1.12 4.65 1.96
C CYS A 23 -1.97 5.92 2.09
N LYS A 24 -3.31 5.77 2.08
CA LYS A 24 -4.24 6.89 2.20
C LYS A 24 -4.12 7.60 3.54
N LYS A 25 -4.03 6.86 4.65
CA LYS A 25 -3.86 7.45 6.00
C LYS A 25 -2.56 8.22 6.12
N ALA A 26 -1.45 7.65 5.67
CA ALA A 26 -0.15 8.31 5.68
C ALA A 26 -0.18 9.60 4.85
N ARG A 27 -0.80 9.58 3.68
CA ARG A 27 -0.96 10.78 2.85
C ARG A 27 -1.84 11.85 3.49
N ILE A 28 -2.89 11.46 4.22
CA ILE A 28 -3.67 12.43 5.00
C ILE A 28 -2.76 13.10 6.02
N TYR A 29 -1.99 12.33 6.80
CA TYR A 29 -1.10 12.89 7.82
C TYR A 29 0.01 13.77 7.23
N ALA A 30 0.60 13.39 6.09
CA ALA A 30 1.55 14.21 5.37
C ALA A 30 1.02 15.61 5.03
N ASN A 31 -0.29 15.75 4.80
CA ASN A 31 -0.93 17.01 4.43
C ASN A 31 -1.58 17.77 5.60
N THR A 32 -1.69 17.16 6.78
CA THR A 32 -2.39 17.76 7.93
C THR A 32 -1.49 18.05 9.12
N LEU A 33 -0.31 17.42 9.21
CA LEU A 33 0.61 17.64 10.31
C LEU A 33 1.35 18.97 10.15
N MET A 34 1.55 19.67 11.28
CA MET A 34 2.31 20.92 11.33
C MET A 34 3.81 20.70 11.49
N ASP A 35 4.21 19.56 12.07
CA ASP A 35 5.61 19.15 12.13
C ASP A 35 6.04 18.71 10.73
N THR A 36 6.92 19.51 10.12
CA THR A 36 7.37 19.31 8.74
C THR A 36 8.18 18.02 8.59
N ALA A 37 9.00 17.66 9.57
CA ALA A 37 9.81 16.44 9.50
C ALA A 37 8.92 15.19 9.57
N LEU A 38 7.91 15.21 10.44
CA LEU A 38 6.96 14.11 10.52
C LEU A 38 6.05 14.03 9.29
N ALA A 39 5.64 15.18 8.74
CA ALA A 39 4.86 15.24 7.51
C ALA A 39 5.61 14.64 6.32
N GLU A 40 6.89 14.98 6.16
CA GLU A 40 7.77 14.40 5.13
C GLU A 40 7.92 12.89 5.30
N GLU A 41 8.10 12.41 6.54
CA GLU A 41 8.19 10.98 6.79
C GLU A 41 6.88 10.24 6.49
N MET A 42 5.73 10.85 6.79
CA MET A 42 4.43 10.29 6.41
C MET A 42 4.24 10.22 4.89
N GLU A 43 4.77 11.19 4.14
CA GLU A 43 4.77 11.15 2.68
C GLU A 43 5.67 10.02 2.15
N ASN A 44 6.85 9.82 2.75
CA ASN A 44 7.73 8.67 2.45
C ASN A 44 7.00 7.33 2.70
N ILE A 45 6.38 7.19 3.87
CA ILE A 45 5.62 6.00 4.25
C ILE A 45 4.47 5.74 3.26
N SER A 46 3.76 6.78 2.83
CA SER A 46 2.68 6.67 1.83
C SER A 46 3.20 6.07 0.52
N ARG A 47 4.33 6.57 0.01
CA ARG A 47 4.95 6.03 -1.21
C ARG A 47 5.36 4.58 -1.06
N MET A 48 5.96 4.20 0.08
CA MET A 48 6.33 2.81 0.34
C MET A 48 5.13 1.86 0.36
N HIS A 49 3.99 2.28 0.92
CA HIS A 49 2.75 1.51 0.86
C HIS A 49 2.21 1.38 -0.58
N ALA A 50 2.31 2.43 -1.39
CA ALA A 50 1.91 2.38 -2.79
C ALA A 50 2.80 1.42 -3.63
N GLU A 51 4.10 1.41 -3.38
CA GLU A 51 5.05 0.48 -4.01
C GLU A 51 4.73 -0.98 -3.64
N ARG A 52 4.50 -1.26 -2.35
CA ARG A 52 4.08 -2.59 -1.89
C ARG A 52 2.75 -3.03 -2.49
N PHE A 53 1.76 -2.13 -2.53
CA PHE A 53 0.49 -2.41 -3.20
C PHE A 53 0.71 -2.81 -4.66
N SER A 54 1.52 -2.04 -5.40
CA SER A 54 1.78 -2.28 -6.81
C SER A 54 2.46 -3.64 -7.03
N ALA A 55 3.43 -3.99 -6.18
CA ALA A 55 4.08 -5.30 -6.21
C ALA A 55 3.11 -6.45 -5.94
N LEU A 56 2.25 -6.33 -4.92
CA LEU A 56 1.22 -7.32 -4.59
C LEU A 56 0.18 -7.45 -5.73
N TYR A 57 -0.20 -6.33 -6.35
CA TYR A 57 -1.19 -6.31 -7.42
C TYR A 57 -0.64 -6.98 -8.69
N ALA A 58 0.65 -6.78 -8.98
CA ALA A 58 1.34 -7.48 -10.05
C ALA A 58 1.37 -9.01 -9.84
N MET A 59 1.42 -9.49 -8.59
CA MET A 59 1.34 -10.94 -8.30
C MET A 59 -0.02 -11.54 -8.68
N LEU A 60 -1.09 -10.74 -8.69
CA LEU A 60 -2.42 -11.13 -9.16
C LEU A 60 -2.58 -10.98 -10.69
N GLY A 61 -1.54 -10.56 -11.41
CA GLY A 61 -1.60 -10.24 -12.84
C GLY A 61 -2.18 -8.87 -13.16
N GLY A 62 -2.36 -8.02 -12.14
CA GLY A 62 -2.69 -6.61 -12.32
C GLY A 62 -1.54 -5.85 -13.01
N LYS A 63 -1.87 -4.79 -13.74
CA LYS A 63 -0.87 -3.85 -14.28
C LYS A 63 -0.84 -2.63 -13.37
N ALA A 64 0.34 -2.34 -12.82
CA ALA A 64 0.60 -1.15 -12.01
C ALA A 64 0.60 0.11 -12.88
#